data_AF-A0A0Q7WK09-F1
#
_entry.id   AF-A0A0Q7WK09-F1
#
_cell.length_a   1.000
_cell.length_b   1.000
_cell.length_c   1.000
_cell.angle_alpha   90.00
_cell.angle_beta   90.00
_cell.angle_gamma   90.00
#
_symmetry.space_group_name_H-M   'P 1'
#
loop_
_entity.id
_entity.type
_entity.pdbx_description
1 polymer ?
#
loop_
_entity_poly.entity_id
_entity_poly.type
_entity_poly.pdbx_seq_one_letter_code
_entity_poly.pdbx_strand_id
1 'polypeptide(L)'
;MAAPFLAKADNGAALQAAKRGLVQFAEHQQAIRPGSAPVDFPLDITDVGDLKQATVSHGFEVYTVDPKELLARGDLASLAKPTGEWRFVISLHGKPIGLATVQQVNGRYETVAYGAAVLAKDVDAAMTVHGNSARSNLRFIRIYQARADLLEVDHAKFAPLHSARESLLLQKNGNQLVEGSDLLEPLRAAVKANIEAFR
;
A
#
# COMPACT_ATOMS: atom_id res chain seq x y z
N MET A 1 -18.66 13.31 -20.22
CA MET A 1 -18.31 11.98 -19.68
C MET A 1 -16.97 12.11 -19.00
N ALA A 2 -16.87 11.87 -17.69
CA ALA A 2 -15.58 11.79 -17.02
C ALA A 2 -14.80 10.58 -17.58
N ALA A 3 -13.49 10.74 -17.81
CA ALA A 3 -12.65 9.65 -18.28
C ALA A 3 -12.72 8.48 -17.27
N PRO A 4 -12.72 7.22 -17.72
CA PRO A 4 -12.74 6.08 -16.82
C PRO A 4 -11.51 6.14 -15.90
N PHE A 5 -11.75 6.03 -14.59
CA PHE A 5 -10.72 5.80 -13.60
C PHE A 5 -10.07 4.46 -13.89
N LEU A 6 -8.88 4.50 -14.48
CA LEU A 6 -8.06 3.34 -14.73
C LEU A 6 -6.74 3.56 -14.01
N ALA A 7 -6.69 3.12 -12.75
CA ALA A 7 -5.40 2.91 -12.12
C ALA A 7 -4.65 1.84 -12.94
N LYS A 8 -3.33 1.98 -13.09
CA LYS A 8 -2.54 0.91 -13.68
C LYS A 8 -2.67 -0.31 -12.77
N ALA A 9 -3.43 -1.29 -13.22
CA ALA A 9 -3.69 -2.51 -12.46
C ALA A 9 -2.44 -3.35 -12.23
N ASP A 10 -1.46 -3.25 -13.15
CA ASP A 10 -0.20 -3.96 -13.03
C ASP A 10 0.90 -3.28 -13.86
N ASN A 11 2.14 -3.32 -13.35
CA ASN A 11 3.34 -2.92 -14.05
C ASN A 11 4.24 -4.15 -14.16
N GLY A 12 4.19 -4.80 -15.32
CA GLY A 12 4.88 -6.07 -15.54
C GLY A 12 6.37 -6.01 -15.25
N ALA A 13 7.05 -4.90 -15.54
CA ALA A 13 8.48 -4.76 -15.24
C ALA A 13 8.73 -4.69 -13.72
N ALA A 14 7.90 -3.93 -12.99
CA ALA A 14 7.96 -3.85 -11.54
C ALA A 14 7.58 -5.19 -10.87
N LEU A 15 6.57 -5.91 -11.39
CA LEU A 15 6.19 -7.23 -10.90
C LEU A 15 7.33 -8.24 -11.06
N GLN A 16 8.01 -8.23 -12.20
CA GLN A 16 9.17 -9.10 -12.41
C GLN A 16 10.33 -8.73 -11.48
N ALA A 17 10.52 -7.45 -11.16
CA ALA A 17 11.49 -7.02 -10.16
C ALA A 17 11.12 -7.51 -8.75
N ALA A 18 9.85 -7.43 -8.35
CA ALA A 18 9.35 -7.98 -7.09
C ALA A 18 9.60 -9.49 -6.99
N LYS A 19 9.27 -10.26 -8.04
CA LYS A 19 9.47 -11.71 -8.08
C LYS A 19 10.95 -12.09 -7.95
N ARG A 20 11.83 -11.46 -8.75
CA ARG A 20 13.28 -11.70 -8.65
C ARG A 20 13.83 -11.30 -7.28
N GLY A 21 13.41 -10.15 -6.77
CA GLY A 21 13.82 -9.67 -5.46
C GLY A 21 13.45 -10.68 -4.36
N LEU A 22 12.22 -11.20 -4.38
CA LEU A 22 11.76 -12.13 -3.35
C LEU A 22 12.58 -13.42 -3.34
N VAL A 23 12.92 -13.96 -4.53
CA VAL A 23 13.79 -15.14 -4.65
C VAL A 23 15.17 -14.85 -4.06
N GLN A 24 15.80 -13.74 -4.44
CA GLN A 24 17.12 -13.36 -3.93
C GLN A 24 17.10 -13.12 -2.41
N PHE A 25 16.04 -12.49 -1.90
CA PHE A 25 15.85 -12.28 -0.47
C PHE A 25 15.71 -13.62 0.27
N ALA A 26 14.91 -14.56 -0.24
CA ALA A 26 14.73 -15.88 0.35
C ALA A 26 16.05 -16.67 0.41
N GLU A 27 16.82 -16.69 -0.68
CA GLU A 27 18.13 -17.36 -0.76
C GLU A 27 19.12 -16.74 0.23
N HIS A 28 19.19 -15.41 0.28
CA HIS A 28 20.10 -14.70 1.19
C HIS A 28 19.77 -14.96 2.66
N GLN A 29 18.49 -14.87 3.04
CA GLN A 29 18.06 -15.10 4.43
C GLN A 29 18.33 -16.54 4.88
N GLN A 30 18.10 -17.53 4.00
CA GLN A 30 18.41 -18.93 4.30
C GLN A 30 19.90 -19.19 4.47
N ALA A 31 20.75 -18.51 3.70
CA ALA A 31 22.19 -18.65 3.80
C ALA A 31 22.74 -18.05 5.10
N ILE A 32 22.15 -16.94 5.58
CA ILE A 32 22.61 -16.24 6.79
C ILE A 32 22.04 -16.88 8.06
N ARG A 33 20.76 -17.28 8.04
CA ARG A 33 20.05 -17.75 9.23
C ARG A 33 18.96 -18.76 8.86
N PRO A 34 19.29 -20.06 8.80
CA PRO A 34 18.29 -21.10 8.66
C PRO A 34 17.48 -21.28 9.95
N GLY A 35 16.19 -21.64 9.82
CA GLY A 35 15.29 -21.92 10.93
C GLY A 35 14.38 -20.74 11.28
N SER A 36 14.09 -20.55 12.56
CA SER A 36 13.08 -19.60 13.04
C SER A 36 13.38 -18.16 12.64
N ALA A 37 12.33 -17.47 12.17
CA ALA A 37 12.40 -16.05 11.84
C ALA A 37 12.56 -15.21 13.12
N PRO A 38 13.40 -14.16 13.11
CA PRO A 38 13.48 -13.17 14.18
C PRO A 38 12.14 -12.49 14.47
N VAL A 39 11.97 -11.98 15.69
CA VAL A 39 10.76 -11.23 16.11
C VAL A 39 10.52 -9.99 15.23
N ASP A 40 11.60 -9.38 14.72
CA ASP A 40 11.59 -8.18 13.88
C ASP A 40 11.72 -8.49 12.38
N PHE A 41 11.46 -9.73 11.97
CA PHE A 41 11.53 -10.10 10.56
C PHE A 41 10.53 -9.28 9.72
N PRO A 42 10.91 -8.77 8.53
CA PRO A 42 10.07 -7.85 7.76
C PRO A 42 8.79 -8.49 7.20
N LEU A 43 8.73 -9.82 7.11
CA LEU A 43 7.57 -10.57 6.66
C LEU A 43 6.98 -11.37 7.82
N ASP A 44 5.66 -11.48 7.86
CA ASP A 44 4.93 -12.21 8.89
C ASP A 44 5.02 -13.73 8.65
N ILE A 45 6.15 -14.30 9.06
CA ILE A 45 6.47 -15.72 8.98
C ILE A 45 7.11 -16.17 10.29
N THR A 46 7.01 -17.47 10.60
CA THR A 46 7.63 -18.06 11.78
C THR A 46 8.94 -18.76 11.47
N ASP A 47 9.14 -19.21 10.23
CA ASP A 47 10.34 -19.91 9.78
C ASP A 47 10.85 -19.31 8.47
N VAL A 48 12.16 -19.06 8.37
CA VAL A 48 12.81 -18.51 7.18
C VAL A 48 12.69 -19.47 5.97
N GLY A 49 12.55 -20.77 6.22
CA GLY A 49 12.26 -21.79 5.22
C GLY A 49 10.93 -21.57 4.49
N ASP A 50 9.97 -20.90 5.12
CA ASP A 50 8.66 -20.58 4.51
C ASP A 50 8.80 -19.67 3.29
N LEU A 51 9.88 -18.88 3.21
CA LEU A 51 10.15 -18.00 2.07
C LEU A 51 10.28 -18.74 0.74
N LYS A 52 10.65 -20.04 0.75
CA LYS A 52 10.70 -20.86 -0.48
C LYS A 52 9.34 -21.02 -1.13
N GLN A 53 8.28 -20.92 -0.33
CA GLN A 53 6.90 -21.13 -0.74
C GLN A 53 6.14 -19.79 -0.87
N ALA A 54 6.79 -18.69 -0.50
CA ALA A 54 6.22 -17.35 -0.66
C ALA A 54 6.16 -16.98 -2.15
N THR A 55 5.08 -16.30 -2.53
CA THR A 55 4.81 -15.87 -3.90
C THR A 55 4.44 -14.41 -3.93
N VAL A 56 4.78 -13.72 -5.03
CA VAL A 56 4.29 -12.37 -5.30
C VAL A 56 2.97 -12.48 -6.06
N SER A 57 1.92 -11.88 -5.49
CA SER A 57 0.57 -11.92 -6.03
C SER A 57 0.27 -10.68 -6.89
N HIS A 58 -0.70 -9.85 -6.50
CA HIS A 58 -1.04 -8.62 -7.20
C HIS A 58 -0.30 -7.42 -6.61
N GLY A 59 -0.22 -6.33 -7.39
CA GLY A 59 0.40 -5.09 -6.96
C GLY A 59 -0.43 -3.87 -7.28
N PHE A 60 0.06 -2.73 -6.82
CA PHE A 60 -0.58 -1.44 -6.95
C PHE A 60 0.47 -0.32 -6.95
N GLU A 61 0.20 0.72 -7.72
CA GLU A 61 0.98 1.96 -7.68
C GLU A 61 0.60 2.76 -6.43
N VAL A 62 1.60 3.37 -5.80
CA VAL A 62 1.40 4.25 -4.65
C VAL A 62 1.17 5.68 -5.15
N TYR A 63 0.02 6.23 -4.78
CA TYR A 63 -0.27 7.65 -4.96
C TYR A 63 -0.08 8.39 -3.63
N THR A 64 0.23 9.67 -3.73
CA THR A 64 0.33 10.57 -2.58
C THR A 64 -0.41 11.86 -2.83
N VAL A 65 -0.70 12.58 -1.75
CA VAL A 65 -1.26 13.93 -1.78
C VAL A 65 -0.25 14.90 -1.19
N ASP A 66 -0.03 16.03 -1.84
CA ASP A 66 0.80 17.12 -1.30
C ASP A 66 0.06 17.76 -0.11
N PRO A 67 0.69 17.87 1.08
CA PRO A 67 0.09 18.51 2.24
C PRO A 67 -0.42 19.92 1.99
N LYS A 68 0.31 20.73 1.20
CA LYS A 68 -0.07 22.11 0.90
C LYS A 68 -1.34 22.15 0.07
N GLU A 69 -1.49 21.25 -0.89
CA GLU A 69 -2.68 21.16 -1.73
C GLU A 69 -3.90 20.67 -0.92
N LEU A 70 -3.70 19.67 -0.05
CA LEU A 70 -4.74 19.18 0.86
C LEU A 70 -5.28 20.28 1.80
N LEU A 71 -4.40 21.17 2.26
CA LEU A 71 -4.75 22.31 3.12
C LEU A 71 -5.40 23.47 2.35
N ALA A 72 -5.07 23.66 1.08
CA ALA A 72 -5.49 24.83 0.30
C ALA A 72 -6.95 24.75 -0.19
N ARG A 73 -7.42 23.57 -0.63
CA ARG A 73 -8.79 23.13 -1.01
C ARG A 73 -8.70 22.13 -2.16
N GLY A 74 -9.61 21.16 -2.22
CA GLY A 74 -9.70 20.17 -3.30
C GLY A 74 -10.48 18.94 -2.87
N ASP A 75 -10.96 18.17 -3.83
CA ASP A 75 -11.43 16.80 -3.58
C ASP A 75 -10.23 15.85 -3.53
N LEU A 76 -10.28 14.84 -2.65
CA LEU A 76 -9.12 13.99 -2.39
C LEU A 76 -8.63 13.23 -3.65
N ALA A 77 -9.57 12.87 -4.53
CA ALA A 77 -9.29 12.12 -5.74
C ALA A 77 -8.48 12.94 -6.77
N SER A 78 -8.77 14.23 -6.93
CA SER A 78 -8.04 15.10 -7.86
C SER A 78 -6.65 15.47 -7.37
N LEU A 79 -6.42 15.44 -6.06
CA LEU A 79 -5.12 15.76 -5.46
C LEU A 79 -4.11 14.60 -5.49
N ALA A 80 -4.57 13.38 -5.74
CA ALA A 80 -3.73 12.19 -5.70
C ALA A 80 -2.80 12.10 -6.93
N LYS A 81 -1.49 12.09 -6.69
CA LYS A 81 -0.44 12.02 -7.73
C LYS A 81 0.37 10.74 -7.60
N PRO A 82 0.73 10.08 -8.73
CA PRO A 82 1.55 8.88 -8.69
C PRO A 82 2.95 9.20 -8.16
N THR A 83 3.50 8.30 -7.35
CA THR A 83 4.86 8.45 -6.82
C THR A 83 5.91 7.73 -7.67
N GLY A 84 5.50 6.86 -8.60
CA GLY A 84 6.37 5.93 -9.31
C GLY A 84 6.78 4.69 -8.48
N GLU A 85 6.41 4.64 -7.20
CA GLU A 85 6.56 3.46 -6.35
C GLU A 85 5.44 2.45 -6.61
N TRP A 86 5.82 1.18 -6.68
CA TRP A 86 4.93 0.05 -6.79
C TRP A 86 5.06 -0.84 -5.56
N ARG A 87 3.95 -1.39 -5.10
CA ARG A 87 3.95 -2.38 -4.02
C ARG A 87 3.24 -3.64 -4.47
N PHE A 88 3.78 -4.78 -4.07
CA PHE A 88 3.23 -6.08 -4.40
C PHE A 88 3.01 -6.91 -3.14
N VAL A 89 1.83 -7.53 -3.05
CA VAL A 89 1.48 -8.40 -1.92
C VAL A 89 2.25 -9.71 -2.04
N ILE A 90 3.06 -10.00 -1.03
CA ILE A 90 3.74 -11.28 -0.83
C ILE A 90 2.80 -12.17 -0.03
N SER A 91 2.56 -13.38 -0.53
CA SER A 91 1.66 -14.36 0.07
C SER A 91 2.35 -15.68 0.33
N LEU A 92 2.01 -16.31 1.45
CA LEU A 92 2.37 -17.67 1.80
C LEU A 92 1.08 -18.49 1.91
N HIS A 93 0.94 -19.55 1.13
CA HIS A 93 -0.28 -20.36 1.06
C HIS A 93 -1.57 -19.53 0.84
N GLY A 94 -1.48 -18.50 0.00
CA GLY A 94 -2.60 -17.59 -0.30
C GLY A 94 -2.92 -16.58 0.81
N LYS A 95 -2.13 -16.50 1.90
CA LYS A 95 -2.29 -15.50 2.96
C LYS A 95 -1.25 -14.39 2.80
N PRO A 96 -1.64 -13.10 2.84
CA PRO A 96 -0.69 -11.99 2.82
C PRO A 96 0.25 -12.02 4.03
N ILE A 97 1.55 -11.99 3.77
CA ILE A 97 2.62 -11.95 4.80
C ILE A 97 3.46 -10.67 4.75
N GLY A 98 3.27 -9.83 3.74
CA GLY A 98 4.03 -8.57 3.60
C GLY A 98 3.90 -7.96 2.22
N LEU A 99 4.61 -6.85 2.04
CA LEU A 99 4.74 -6.13 0.77
C LEU A 99 6.20 -6.14 0.32
N ALA A 100 6.40 -6.27 -0.99
CA ALA A 100 7.62 -5.85 -1.68
C ALA A 100 7.42 -4.44 -2.22
N THR A 101 8.28 -3.50 -1.86
CA THR A 101 8.31 -2.15 -2.43
C THR A 101 9.30 -2.11 -3.58
N VAL A 102 8.85 -1.66 -4.75
CA VAL A 102 9.61 -1.60 -6.00
C VAL A 102 9.64 -0.17 -6.50
N GLN A 103 10.83 0.30 -6.87
CA GLN A 103 11.05 1.64 -7.42
C GLN A 103 11.98 1.55 -8.63
N GLN A 104 12.01 2.61 -9.43
CA GLN A 104 12.96 2.71 -10.54
C GLN A 104 14.29 3.27 -10.02
N VAL A 105 15.33 2.44 -10.06
CA VAL A 105 16.71 2.76 -9.69
C VAL A 105 17.54 2.72 -10.97
N ASN A 106 18.21 3.82 -11.33
CA ASN A 106 19.03 3.93 -12.55
C ASN A 106 18.31 3.43 -13.83
N GLY A 107 17.03 3.76 -13.96
CA GLY A 107 16.22 3.37 -15.12
C GLY A 107 15.64 1.95 -15.07
N ARG A 108 15.93 1.15 -14.04
CA ARG A 108 15.45 -0.24 -13.90
C ARG A 108 14.60 -0.40 -12.65
N TYR A 109 13.56 -1.23 -12.71
CA TYR A 109 12.80 -1.56 -11.51
C TYR A 109 13.57 -2.52 -10.61
N GLU A 110 13.68 -2.18 -9.34
CA GLU A 110 14.34 -2.96 -8.30
C GLU A 110 13.49 -3.01 -7.03
N THR A 111 13.53 -4.13 -6.32
CA THR A 111 12.89 -4.24 -5.00
C THR A 111 13.77 -3.56 -3.97
N VAL A 112 13.28 -2.49 -3.37
CA VAL A 112 14.04 -1.63 -2.46
C VAL A 112 13.70 -1.88 -0.98
N ALA A 113 12.56 -2.52 -0.68
CA ALA A 113 12.19 -2.85 0.69
C ALA A 113 11.21 -4.02 0.78
N TYR A 114 11.21 -4.68 1.94
CA TYR A 114 10.19 -5.63 2.40
C TYR A 114 9.61 -5.15 3.71
N GLY A 115 8.31 -5.38 3.95
CA GLY A 115 7.68 -4.96 5.20
C GLY A 115 6.16 -4.91 5.17
N ALA A 116 5.60 -4.16 6.11
CA ALA A 116 4.21 -3.73 6.10
C ALA A 116 3.17 -4.88 6.02
N ALA A 117 3.39 -5.96 6.78
CA ALA A 117 2.49 -7.12 6.83
C ALA A 117 1.04 -6.75 7.19
N VAL A 118 0.83 -5.83 8.13
CA VAL A 118 -0.53 -5.35 8.48
C VAL A 118 -1.18 -4.67 7.28
N LEU A 119 -0.43 -3.80 6.58
CA LEU A 119 -0.93 -3.14 5.37
C LEU A 119 -1.22 -4.14 4.25
N ALA A 120 -0.40 -5.18 4.08
CA ALA A 120 -0.62 -6.21 3.07
C ALA A 120 -1.97 -6.90 3.26
N LYS A 121 -2.30 -7.26 4.51
CA LYS A 121 -3.58 -7.88 4.88
C LYS A 121 -4.75 -6.92 4.65
N ASP A 122 -4.61 -5.67 5.06
CA ASP A 122 -5.64 -4.66 4.91
C ASP A 122 -5.95 -4.34 3.44
N VAL A 123 -4.90 -4.20 2.62
CA VAL A 123 -5.05 -3.96 1.18
C VAL A 123 -5.66 -5.18 0.49
N ASP A 124 -5.15 -6.38 0.75
CA ASP A 124 -5.69 -7.61 0.14
C ASP A 124 -7.19 -7.80 0.46
N ALA A 125 -7.58 -7.56 1.71
CA ALA A 125 -8.98 -7.60 2.14
C ALA A 125 -9.84 -6.55 1.42
N ALA A 126 -9.40 -5.28 1.41
CA ALA A 126 -10.16 -4.19 0.78
C ALA A 126 -10.25 -4.37 -0.75
N MET A 127 -9.18 -4.82 -1.40
CA MET A 127 -9.15 -5.12 -2.84
C MET A 127 -10.05 -6.31 -3.19
N THR A 128 -10.15 -7.31 -2.33
CA THR A 128 -11.05 -8.45 -2.52
C THR A 128 -12.52 -8.03 -2.46
N VAL A 129 -12.85 -7.08 -1.59
CA VAL A 129 -14.24 -6.60 -1.40
C VAL A 129 -14.66 -5.60 -2.48
N HIS A 130 -13.77 -4.68 -2.86
CA HIS A 130 -14.11 -3.54 -3.71
C HIS A 130 -13.55 -3.61 -5.13
N GLY A 131 -12.60 -4.50 -5.39
CA GLY A 131 -11.96 -4.63 -6.69
C GLY A 131 -12.85 -5.34 -7.70
N ASN A 132 -12.87 -4.82 -8.93
CA ASN A 132 -13.30 -5.59 -10.08
C ASN A 132 -12.28 -6.72 -10.39
N SER A 133 -12.60 -7.59 -11.34
CA SER A 133 -11.74 -8.75 -11.68
C SER A 133 -10.31 -8.36 -12.08
N ALA A 134 -10.12 -7.17 -12.66
CA ALA A 134 -8.83 -6.62 -13.04
C ALA A 134 -8.21 -5.70 -11.97
N ARG A 135 -8.91 -5.43 -10.85
CA ARG A 135 -8.58 -4.42 -9.83
C ARG A 135 -8.31 -3.02 -10.39
N SER A 136 -8.78 -2.72 -11.60
CA SER A 136 -8.51 -1.44 -12.28
C SER A 136 -9.31 -0.27 -11.73
N ASN A 137 -10.34 -0.55 -10.93
CA ASN A 137 -11.20 0.43 -10.29
C ASN A 137 -10.71 0.87 -8.90
N LEU A 138 -9.45 0.57 -8.56
CA LEU A 138 -8.87 0.85 -7.26
C LEU A 138 -7.61 1.69 -7.36
N ARG A 139 -7.45 2.68 -6.47
CA ARG A 139 -6.20 3.44 -6.33
C ARG A 139 -5.77 3.52 -4.88
N PHE A 140 -4.55 3.07 -4.61
CA PHE A 140 -3.96 3.17 -3.28
C PHE A 140 -3.38 4.57 -3.08
N ILE A 141 -3.82 5.27 -2.04
CA ILE A 141 -3.37 6.61 -1.70
C ILE A 141 -2.76 6.58 -0.29
N ARG A 142 -1.51 7.01 -0.19
CA ARG A 142 -0.80 7.24 1.06
C ARG A 142 -0.64 8.72 1.31
N ILE A 143 -1.11 9.19 2.46
CA ILE A 143 -0.97 10.59 2.88
C ILE A 143 0.05 10.61 4.02
N TYR A 144 1.33 10.74 3.65
CA TYR A 144 2.48 10.58 4.57
C TYR A 144 2.35 11.47 5.82
N GLN A 145 1.97 12.73 5.66
CA GLN A 145 1.86 13.69 6.75
C GLN A 145 0.63 13.45 7.64
N ALA A 146 -0.37 12.71 7.18
CA ALA A 146 -1.49 12.26 7.99
C ALA A 146 -1.30 10.84 8.53
N ARG A 147 -0.21 10.15 8.15
CA ARG A 147 0.04 8.73 8.42
C ARG A 147 -1.17 7.85 8.07
N ALA A 148 -1.85 8.18 6.97
CA ALA A 148 -3.10 7.56 6.57
C ALA A 148 -2.95 6.86 5.21
N ASP A 149 -3.38 5.60 5.13
CA ASP A 149 -3.51 4.85 3.89
C ASP A 149 -4.99 4.63 3.55
N LEU A 150 -5.35 4.90 2.29
CA LEU A 150 -6.70 4.82 1.76
C LEU A 150 -6.70 4.01 0.48
N LEU A 151 -7.78 3.25 0.25
CA LEU A 151 -8.06 2.65 -1.04
C LEU A 151 -9.25 3.37 -1.65
N GLU A 152 -9.00 4.17 -2.69
CA GLU A 152 -10.06 4.79 -3.47
C GLU A 152 -10.74 3.76 -4.36
N VAL A 153 -12.07 3.82 -4.41
CA VAL A 153 -12.97 2.95 -5.17
C VAL A 153 -13.87 3.83 -6.02
N ASP A 154 -13.91 3.58 -7.33
CA ASP A 154 -14.82 4.24 -8.29
C ASP A 154 -14.86 5.79 -8.22
N HIS A 155 -13.71 6.41 -7.93
CA HIS A 155 -13.46 7.85 -8.04
C HIS A 155 -14.30 8.77 -7.12
N ALA A 156 -14.38 8.49 -5.82
CA ALA A 156 -14.80 9.44 -4.76
C ALA A 156 -15.04 8.75 -3.40
N LYS A 157 -15.19 7.42 -3.42
CA LYS A 157 -15.38 6.61 -2.23
C LYS A 157 -14.05 6.01 -1.82
N PHE A 158 -13.82 5.94 -0.53
CA PHE A 158 -12.55 5.51 0.03
C PHE A 158 -12.82 4.45 1.10
N ALA A 159 -12.14 3.31 0.99
CA ALA A 159 -11.99 2.39 2.11
C ALA A 159 -10.80 2.87 2.95
N PRO A 160 -11.02 3.39 4.18
CA PRO A 160 -9.93 3.76 5.06
C PRO A 160 -9.24 2.50 5.57
N LEU A 161 -7.96 2.34 5.26
CA LEU A 161 -7.14 1.22 5.74
C LEU A 161 -6.73 1.46 7.20
N HIS A 162 -6.10 0.46 7.82
CA HIS A 162 -5.81 0.44 9.26
C HIS A 162 -5.15 1.72 9.75
N SER A 163 -4.10 2.17 9.06
CA SER A 163 -3.38 3.40 9.40
C SER A 163 -4.27 4.65 9.36
N ALA A 164 -5.18 4.77 8.38
CA ALA A 164 -6.13 5.87 8.32
C ALA A 164 -7.21 5.77 9.41
N ARG A 165 -7.69 4.57 9.74
CA ARG A 165 -8.66 4.39 10.82
C ARG A 165 -8.07 4.82 12.16
N GLU A 166 -6.83 4.46 12.42
CA GLU A 166 -6.10 4.86 13.62
C GLU A 166 -5.78 6.36 13.64
N SER A 167 -5.15 6.88 12.57
CA SER A 167 -4.67 8.27 12.57
C SER A 167 -5.79 9.31 12.51
N LEU A 168 -6.94 8.95 11.92
CA LEU A 168 -8.09 9.83 11.77
C LEU A 168 -9.22 9.51 12.75
N LEU A 169 -9.00 8.58 13.69
CA LEU A 169 -9.97 8.16 14.72
C LEU A 169 -11.33 7.73 14.15
N LEU A 170 -11.32 7.03 13.01
CA LEU A 170 -12.55 6.62 12.33
C LEU A 170 -13.12 5.36 12.98
N GLN A 171 -14.38 5.44 13.42
CA GLN A 171 -15.16 4.30 13.96
C GLN A 171 -15.76 3.44 12.83
N LYS A 172 -14.95 3.11 11.81
CA LYS A 172 -15.39 2.40 10.60
C LYS A 172 -14.65 1.09 10.46
N ASN A 173 -15.35 0.06 9.99
CA ASN A 173 -14.70 -1.20 9.63
C ASN A 173 -13.93 -1.01 8.32
N GLY A 174 -12.83 -1.75 8.11
CA GLY A 174 -11.91 -1.54 6.97
C GLY A 174 -12.52 -1.73 5.58
N ASN A 175 -13.71 -2.34 5.49
CA ASN A 175 -14.44 -2.57 4.24
C ASN A 175 -15.58 -1.56 4.04
N GLN A 176 -15.77 -0.60 4.94
CA GLN A 176 -16.81 0.41 4.79
C GLN A 176 -16.27 1.59 4.00
N LEU A 177 -16.92 1.88 2.88
CA LEU A 177 -16.62 3.07 2.09
C LEU A 177 -17.08 4.34 2.80
N VAL A 178 -16.25 5.37 2.67
CA VAL A 178 -16.47 6.73 3.17
C VAL A 178 -16.37 7.69 1.98
N GLU A 179 -17.21 8.71 1.96
CA GLU A 179 -17.14 9.74 0.94
C GLU A 179 -15.88 10.60 1.13
N GLY A 180 -15.24 11.00 0.03
CA GLY A 180 -14.02 11.83 0.09
C GLY A 180 -14.20 13.12 0.88
N SER A 181 -15.39 13.74 0.80
CA SER A 181 -15.73 14.95 1.57
C SER A 181 -15.62 14.74 3.07
N ASP A 182 -15.98 13.56 3.57
CA ASP A 182 -16.00 13.25 5.00
C ASP A 182 -14.59 12.99 5.55
N LEU A 183 -13.63 12.71 4.67
CA LEU A 183 -12.22 12.50 5.03
C LEU A 183 -11.42 13.81 5.04
N LEU A 184 -11.85 14.86 4.34
CA LEU A 184 -11.04 16.08 4.17
C LEU A 184 -10.71 16.77 5.48
N GLU A 185 -11.70 17.01 6.34
CA GLU A 185 -11.47 17.69 7.62
C GLU A 185 -10.59 16.87 8.59
N PRO A 186 -10.86 15.57 8.83
CA PRO A 186 -9.96 14.73 9.62
C PRO A 186 -8.53 14.71 9.07
N LEU A 187 -8.36 14.59 7.75
CA LEU A 187 -7.05 14.58 7.10
C LEU A 187 -6.31 15.90 7.29
N ARG A 188 -6.98 17.05 7.09
CA ARG A 188 -6.39 18.38 7.31
C ARG A 188 -5.98 18.57 8.76
N ALA A 189 -6.81 18.14 9.71
CA ALA A 189 -6.49 18.20 11.13
C ALA A 189 -5.24 17.38 11.45
N ALA A 190 -5.17 16.13 10.98
CA ALA A 190 -4.01 15.26 11.18
C ALA A 190 -2.73 15.84 10.56
N VAL A 191 -2.80 16.38 9.34
CA VAL A 191 -1.65 17.04 8.69
C VAL A 191 -1.17 18.25 9.49
N LYS A 192 -2.07 19.14 9.91
CA LYS A 192 -1.69 20.32 10.72
C LYS A 192 -1.02 19.92 12.01
N ALA A 193 -1.63 19.01 12.78
CA ALA A 193 -1.10 18.52 14.05
C ALA A 193 0.29 17.91 13.90
N ASN A 194 0.51 17.09 12.86
CA ASN A 194 1.81 16.47 12.63
C ASN A 194 2.86 17.50 12.17
N ILE A 195 2.52 18.45 11.29
CA ILE A 195 3.48 19.50 10.87
C ILE A 195 3.90 20.35 12.07
N GLU A 196 2.98 20.69 12.98
CA GLU A 196 3.26 21.46 14.19
C GLU A 196 4.14 20.68 15.17
N ALA A 197 3.93 19.37 15.34
CA ALA A 197 4.71 18.52 16.24
C ALA A 197 6.17 18.29 15.81
N PHE A 198 6.51 18.57 14.54
CA PHE A 198 7.87 18.44 14.00
C PHE A 198 8.60 19.79 13.84
N ARG A 199 8.06 20.88 14.39
CA ARG A 199 8.74 22.18 14.51
C ARG A 199 9.42 22.31 15.87
#